data_AF-A0A954TTP1-F1
#
_entry.id   AF-A0A954TTP1-F1
#
_cell.length_a   1.000
_cell.length_b   1.000
_cell.length_c   1.000
_cell.angle_alpha   90.00
_cell.angle_beta   90.00
_cell.angle_gamma   90.00
#
_symmetry.space_group_name_H-M   'P 1'
#
loop_
_entity.id
_entity.type
_entity.pdbx_description
1 polymer ?
#
loop_
_entity_poly.entity_id
_entity_poly.type
_entity_poly.pdbx_seq_one_letter_code
_entity_poly.pdbx_strand_id
1 'polypeptide(L)'
;MLDAARAGIQEGWRRLYSLYLLFIYGWLRSNSALHHDADDLTQATMTIIAEKIDTVDHSGRPDAFRELIRRILAFESMRYWRERGSKGGPKESSDQIQWLAQVEDPNSDLATQWNLEHDR
;
A
#
# COMPACT_ATOMS: atom_id res chain seq x y z
N MET A 1 -7.03 11.16 32.11
CA MET A 1 -6.23 11.97 31.16
C MET A 1 -5.44 11.08 30.18
N LEU A 2 -4.77 10.02 30.66
CA LEU A 2 -4.10 9.03 29.80
C LEU A 2 -5.07 8.22 28.90
N ASP A 3 -6.24 7.80 29.41
CA ASP A 3 -7.22 7.06 28.61
C ASP A 3 -7.84 7.86 27.46
N ALA A 4 -8.07 9.16 27.68
CA ALA A 4 -8.59 10.07 26.65
C ALA A 4 -7.55 10.34 25.56
N ALA A 5 -6.27 10.50 25.93
CA ALA A 5 -5.17 10.61 24.97
C ALA A 5 -5.04 9.32 24.13
N ARG A 6 -5.14 8.15 24.76
CA ARG A 6 -5.10 6.86 24.07
C ARG A 6 -6.30 6.68 23.13
N ALA A 7 -7.51 7.06 23.54
CA ALA A 7 -8.70 7.03 22.69
C ALA A 7 -8.57 7.93 21.46
N GLY A 8 -8.06 9.16 21.61
CA GLY A 8 -7.82 10.07 20.50
C GLY A 8 -6.80 9.55 19.48
N ILE A 9 -5.73 8.89 19.95
CA ILE A 9 -4.75 8.21 19.08
C ILE A 9 -5.43 7.08 18.29
N GLN A 10 -6.27 6.27 18.94
CA GLN A 10 -6.98 5.16 18.29
C GLN A 10 -7.99 5.65 17.24
N GLU A 11 -8.71 6.74 17.49
CA GLU A 11 -9.62 7.33 16.49
C GLU A 11 -8.87 7.93 15.30
N GLY A 12 -7.77 8.66 15.54
CA GLY A 12 -6.91 9.19 14.49
C GLY A 12 -6.35 8.07 13.61
N TRP A 13 -5.93 6.98 14.24
CA TRP A 13 -5.43 5.80 13.54
C TRP A 13 -6.52 5.10 12.72
N ARG A 14 -7.72 4.92 13.27
CA ARG A 14 -8.85 4.31 12.55
C ARG A 14 -9.25 5.13 11.32
N ARG A 15 -9.20 6.45 11.42
CA ARG A 15 -9.44 7.36 10.30
C ARG A 15 -8.36 7.23 9.23
N LEU A 16 -7.09 7.23 9.63
CA LEU A 16 -5.96 7.04 8.72
C LEU A 16 -6.08 5.70 7.99
N TYR A 17 -6.28 4.61 8.74
CA TYR A 17 -6.45 3.26 8.20
C TYR A 17 -7.58 3.19 7.17
N SER A 18 -8.74 3.77 7.47
CA SER A 18 -9.89 3.76 6.56
C SER A 18 -9.62 4.54 5.27
N LEU A 19 -8.93 5.69 5.36
CA LEU A 19 -8.55 6.48 4.19
C LEU A 19 -7.59 5.71 3.28
N TYR A 20 -6.54 5.11 3.85
CA TYR A 20 -5.57 4.35 3.07
C TYR A 20 -6.14 3.06 2.51
N LEU A 21 -7.02 2.39 3.25
CA LEU A 21 -7.69 1.19 2.75
C LEU A 21 -8.50 1.50 1.48
N LEU A 22 -9.30 2.57 1.50
CA LEU A 22 -10.08 2.98 0.33
C LEU A 22 -9.20 3.44 -0.83
N PHE A 23 -8.14 4.20 -0.53
CA PHE A 23 -7.21 4.69 -1.54
C PHE A 23 -6.44 3.56 -2.23
N ILE A 24 -5.80 2.67 -1.45
CA ILE A 24 -5.04 1.52 -1.97
C ILE A 24 -5.97 0.60 -2.77
N TYR A 25 -7.17 0.33 -2.24
CA TYR A 25 -8.14 -0.49 -2.95
C TYR A 25 -8.55 0.15 -4.28
N GLY A 26 -8.93 1.43 -4.28
CA GLY A 26 -9.32 2.15 -5.50
C GLY A 26 -8.20 2.16 -6.54
N TRP A 27 -6.97 2.38 -6.10
CA TRP A 27 -5.79 2.37 -6.95
C TRP A 27 -5.47 0.99 -7.56
N LEU A 28 -5.58 -0.08 -6.77
CA LEU A 28 -5.38 -1.43 -7.28
C LEU A 28 -6.51 -1.84 -8.25
N ARG A 29 -7.73 -1.41 -7.96
CA ARG A 29 -8.91 -1.70 -8.79
C ARG A 29 -8.92 -0.95 -10.12
N SER A 30 -8.28 0.21 -10.19
CA SER A 30 -8.14 0.99 -11.43
C SER A 30 -7.19 0.33 -12.43
N ASN A 31 -6.31 -0.57 -11.97
CA ASN A 31 -5.46 -1.38 -12.81
C ASN A 31 -6.12 -2.74 -13.15
N SER A 32 -6.44 -2.96 -14.42
CA SER A 32 -7.05 -4.21 -14.91
C SER A 32 -6.21 -5.45 -14.62
N ALA A 33 -4.88 -5.34 -14.58
CA ALA A 33 -3.98 -6.46 -14.28
C ALA A 33 -4.00 -6.88 -12.81
N LEU A 34 -4.52 -6.02 -11.92
CA LEU A 34 -4.54 -6.20 -10.47
C LEU A 34 -5.96 -6.35 -9.91
N HIS A 35 -6.97 -6.08 -10.74
CA HIS A 35 -8.38 -6.04 -10.37
C HIS A 35 -8.85 -7.26 -9.57
N HIS A 36 -8.35 -8.45 -9.91
CA HIS A 36 -8.68 -9.72 -9.25
C HIS A 36 -7.94 -9.97 -7.93
N ASP A 37 -6.75 -9.41 -7.78
CA ASP A 37 -5.91 -9.56 -6.59
C ASP A 37 -6.05 -8.34 -5.64
N ALA A 38 -6.86 -7.33 -6.01
CA ALA A 38 -6.93 -6.04 -5.34
C ALA A 38 -7.36 -6.13 -3.87
N ASP A 39 -8.35 -6.97 -3.55
CA ASP A 39 -8.79 -7.17 -2.15
C ASP A 39 -7.67 -7.80 -1.30
N ASP A 40 -7.07 -8.88 -1.81
CA ASP A 40 -5.98 -9.60 -1.12
C ASP A 40 -4.76 -8.70 -0.91
N LEU A 41 -4.33 -7.99 -1.96
CA LEU A 41 -3.18 -7.07 -1.91
C LEU A 41 -3.46 -5.88 -0.99
N THR A 42 -4.68 -5.35 -0.98
CA THR A 42 -5.07 -4.29 -0.04
C THR A 42 -4.94 -4.79 1.39
N GLN A 43 -5.51 -5.96 1.72
CA GLN A 43 -5.43 -6.51 3.07
C GLN A 43 -4.00 -6.79 3.51
N ALA A 44 -3.19 -7.41 2.65
CA ALA A 44 -1.78 -7.70 2.94
C ALA A 44 -0.98 -6.40 3.19
N THR A 45 -1.15 -5.40 2.31
CA THR A 45 -0.49 -4.10 2.43
C THR A 45 -0.91 -3.39 3.72
N MET A 46 -2.21 -3.32 4.01
CA MET A 46 -2.74 -2.67 5.21
C MET A 46 -2.30 -3.38 6.51
N THR A 47 -2.08 -4.70 6.46
CA THR A 47 -1.54 -5.47 7.60
C THR A 47 -0.12 -5.03 7.90
N ILE A 48 0.75 -4.93 6.89
CA ILE A 48 2.13 -4.49 7.10
C ILE A 48 2.22 -3.03 7.51
N ILE A 49 1.35 -2.17 6.95
CA ILE A 49 1.25 -0.78 7.41
C ILE A 49 0.91 -0.77 8.90
N ALA A 50 -0.06 -1.58 9.34
CA ALA A 50 -0.45 -1.63 10.74
C ALA A 50 0.70 -2.06 11.66
N GLU A 51 1.57 -2.97 11.22
CA GLU A 51 2.74 -3.42 11.96
C GLU A 51 3.88 -2.39 11.96
N LYS A 52 4.07 -1.67 10.84
CA LYS A 52 5.20 -0.75 10.66
C LYS A 52 4.90 0.66 11.15
N ILE A 53 3.65 1.06 11.26
CA ILE A 53 3.28 2.46 11.54
C ILE A 53 3.81 2.97 12.88
N ASP A 54 3.91 2.10 13.89
CA ASP A 54 4.48 2.45 15.20
C ASP A 54 6.01 2.67 15.12
N THR A 55 6.65 2.20 14.05
CA THR A 55 8.09 2.39 13.79
C THR A 55 8.40 3.59 12.92
N VAL A 56 7.38 4.19 12.29
CA VAL A 56 7.56 5.37 11.45
C VAL A 56 7.70 6.57 12.37
N ASP A 57 8.87 7.21 12.34
CA ASP A 57 9.07 8.49 12.99
C ASP A 57 8.06 9.49 12.40
N HIS A 58 7.13 9.95 13.23
CA HIS A 58 6.07 10.91 12.91
C HIS A 58 6.64 12.33 12.71
N SER A 59 7.85 12.43 12.14
CA SER A 59 8.66 13.64 11.91
C SER A 59 7.97 14.74 11.07
N GLY A 60 6.66 14.62 10.81
CA GLY A 60 5.84 15.62 10.14
C GLY A 60 6.09 15.69 8.64
N ARG A 61 6.80 14.71 8.06
CA ARG A 61 7.09 14.64 6.63
C ARG A 61 6.07 13.73 5.93
N PRO A 62 5.00 14.26 5.34
CA PRO A 62 3.98 13.45 4.66
C PRO A 62 4.57 12.58 3.54
N ASP A 63 5.61 13.06 2.86
CA ASP A 63 6.26 12.35 1.76
C ASP A 63 6.89 11.02 2.18
N ALA A 64 7.48 10.97 3.39
CA ALA A 64 8.15 9.76 3.89
C ALA A 64 7.15 8.63 4.18
N PHE A 65 5.95 8.98 4.68
CA PHE A 65 4.91 8.01 4.95
C PHE A 65 4.29 7.48 3.64
N ARG A 66 4.11 8.36 2.66
CA ARG A 66 3.60 7.99 1.33
C ARG A 66 4.55 7.07 0.58
N GLU A 67 5.85 7.40 0.59
CA GLU A 67 6.88 6.57 -0.01
C GLU A 67 6.94 5.18 0.65
N LEU A 68 6.84 5.14 1.98
CA LEU A 68 6.80 3.89 2.73
C LEU A 68 5.62 3.01 2.28
N ILE A 69 4.42 3.56 2.15
CA ILE A 69 3.24 2.80 1.73
C ILE A 69 3.42 2.24 0.32
N ARG A 70 3.91 3.06 -0.62
CA ARG A 70 4.22 2.60 -1.99
C ARG A 70 5.23 1.45 -1.99
N ARG A 71 6.29 1.56 -1.18
CA ARG A 71 7.32 0.52 -1.03
C ARG A 71 6.75 -0.77 -0.42
N ILE A 72 5.89 -0.66 0.60
CA ILE A 72 5.20 -1.81 1.18
C ILE A 72 4.32 -2.48 0.12
N LEU A 73 3.55 -1.69 -0.64
CA LEU A 73 2.67 -2.19 -1.69
C LEU A 73 3.44 -2.96 -2.77
N ALA A 74 4.57 -2.42 -3.24
CA ALA A 74 5.45 -3.10 -4.19
C ALA A 74 6.00 -4.41 -3.62
N PHE A 75 6.59 -4.34 -2.43
CA PHE A 75 7.19 -5.51 -1.77
C PHE A 75 6.16 -6.62 -1.55
N GLU A 76 4.98 -6.29 -1.06
CA GLU A 76 3.91 -7.26 -0.80
C GLU A 76 3.32 -7.84 -2.08
N SER A 77 3.16 -7.03 -3.13
CA SER A 77 2.72 -7.53 -4.44
C SER A 77 3.72 -8.54 -5.01
N MET A 78 5.01 -8.23 -4.92
CA MET A 78 6.09 -9.14 -5.33
C MET A 78 6.07 -10.44 -4.52
N ARG A 79 5.92 -10.34 -3.20
CA ARG A 79 5.86 -11.49 -2.30
C ARG A 79 4.65 -12.37 -2.59
N TYR A 80 3.47 -11.76 -2.72
CA TYR A 80 2.21 -12.45 -3.00
C TYR A 80 2.27 -13.27 -4.29
N TRP A 81 2.75 -12.69 -5.40
CA TRP A 81 2.84 -13.42 -6.66
C TRP A 81 3.89 -14.52 -6.67
N ARG A 82 5.05 -14.29 -6.03
CA ARG A 82 6.07 -15.36 -5.86
C ARG A 82 5.55 -16.53 -5.04
N GLU A 83 4.85 -16.25 -3.95
CA GLU A 83 4.23 -17.29 -3.12
C GLU A 83 3.14 -18.06 -3.88
N ARG A 84 2.30 -17.34 -4.64
CA ARG A 84 1.27 -17.95 -5.50
C ARG A 84 1.89 -18.87 -6.57
N GLY A 85 2.94 -18.41 -7.25
CA GLY A 85 3.64 -19.19 -8.27
C GLY A 85 4.35 -20.43 -7.70
N SER A 86 4.96 -20.32 -6.52
CA SER A 86 5.62 -21.46 -5.85
C SER A 86 4.64 -22.53 -5.35
N LYS A 87 3.39 -22.15 -5.04
CA LYS A 87 2.30 -23.06 -4.63
C LYS A 87 1.55 -23.68 -5.82
N GLY A 88 2.04 -23.52 -7.05
CA GLY A 88 1.44 -24.10 -8.27
C GLY A 88 0.28 -23.27 -8.86
N GLY A 89 0.10 -22.03 -8.39
CA GLY A 89 -0.81 -21.07 -9.03
C GLY A 89 -0.20 -20.45 -10.30
N PRO A 90 -0.97 -19.58 -10.99
CA PRO A 90 -0.45 -18.78 -12.10
C PRO A 90 0.75 -17.96 -11.63
N LYS A 91 1.82 -17.95 -12.44
CA LYS A 91 2.95 -17.02 -12.25
C LYS A 91 2.51 -15.59 -12.55
N GLU A 92 3.27 -14.63 -12.04
CA GLU A 92 3.12 -13.23 -12.38
C GLU A 92 3.14 -13.02 -13.91
N SER A 93 2.21 -12.20 -14.39
CA SER A 93 2.17 -11.79 -15.80
C SER A 93 3.21 -10.72 -16.10
N SER A 94 3.54 -10.54 -17.37
CA SER A 94 4.44 -9.45 -17.81
C SER A 94 3.93 -8.08 -17.36
N ASP A 95 2.61 -7.86 -17.41
CA ASP A 95 1.97 -6.60 -17.00
C ASP A 95 2.13 -6.35 -15.50
N GLN A 96 2.01 -7.40 -14.68
CA GLN A 96 2.23 -7.33 -13.23
C GLN A 96 3.70 -7.00 -12.89
N ILE A 97 4.65 -7.61 -13.60
CA ILE A 97 6.08 -7.31 -13.44
C ILE A 97 6.38 -5.85 -13.84
N GLN A 98 5.84 -5.40 -14.97
CA GLN A 98 6.05 -4.04 -15.45
C GLN A 98 5.44 -3.01 -14.50
N TRP A 99 4.22 -3.27 -14.02
CA TRP A 99 3.58 -2.42 -13.03
C TRP A 99 4.43 -2.32 -11.76
N LEU A 100 4.92 -3.47 -11.25
CA LEU A 100 5.77 -3.50 -10.06
C LEU A 100 7.04 -2.67 -10.22
N ALA A 101 7.72 -2.79 -11.37
CA ALA A 101 8.91 -2.01 -11.67
C ALA A 101 8.62 -0.50 -11.65
N GLN A 102 7.47 -0.07 -12.18
CA GLN A 102 7.04 1.32 -12.12
C GLN A 102 6.68 1.75 -10.70
N VAL A 103 5.99 0.91 -9.92
CA VAL A 103 5.67 1.21 -8.52
C VAL A 103 6.92 1.29 -7.67
N GLU A 104 8.00 0.58 -7.96
CA GLU A 104 9.28 0.67 -7.23
C GLU A 104 10.09 1.92 -7.61
N ASP A 105 10.12 2.28 -8.89
CA ASP A 105 10.84 3.47 -9.37
C ASP A 105 10.14 4.78 -8.94
N PRO A 106 10.73 5.57 -8.02
CA PRO A 106 10.14 6.82 -7.57
C PRO A 106 9.99 7.88 -8.68
N ASN A 107 10.73 7.75 -9.78
CA ASN A 107 10.69 8.69 -10.91
C ASN A 107 9.78 8.22 -12.04
N SER A 108 9.05 7.12 -11.86
CA SER A 108 8.12 6.63 -12.88
C SER A 108 6.86 7.49 -12.97
N ASP A 109 6.20 7.42 -14.13
CA ASP A 109 4.90 8.06 -14.32
C ASP A 109 3.86 7.52 -13.32
N LEU A 110 3.94 6.24 -12.97
CA LEU A 110 3.01 5.60 -12.05
C LEU A 110 3.23 6.06 -10.60
N ALA A 111 4.48 6.22 -10.17
CA ALA A 111 4.80 6.81 -8.88
C ALA A 111 4.35 8.27 -8.81
N THR A 112 4.48 9.01 -9.92
CA THR A 112 3.97 10.39 -10.04
C THR A 112 2.45 10.43 -9.97
N GLN A 113 1.75 9.52 -10.65
CA GLN A 113 0.30 9.46 -10.64
C GLN A 113 -0.25 9.04 -9.26
N TRP A 114 0.39 8.06 -8.60
CA TRP A 114 0.10 7.72 -7.20
C TRP A 114 0.27 8.95 -6.31
N ASN A 115 1.32 9.73 -6.62
CA ASN A 115 1.61 10.97 -5.95
C ASN A 115 0.59 12.11 -6.24
N LEU A 116 -0.24 11.99 -7.27
CA LEU A 116 -1.30 12.96 -7.53
C LEU A 116 -2.63 12.49 -6.95
N GLU A 117 -2.93 11.19 -7.00
CA GLU A 117 -4.20 10.65 -6.50
C GLU A 117 -4.29 10.63 -4.99
N HIS A 118 -3.18 10.44 -4.28
CA HIS A 118 -3.20 10.53 -2.80
C HIS A 118 -3.27 11.99 -2.27
N ASP A 119 -2.98 13.00 -3.11
CA ASP A 119 -3.11 14.43 -2.76
C ASP A 119 -4.51 15.01 -3.06
N ARG A 120 -5.41 14.20 -3.65
CA ARG A 120 -6.79 14.58 -3.99
C ARG A 120 -7.77 14.21 -2.88
#